data_AF-A0A2I1DT60-F1
#
_entry.id   AF-A0A2I1DT60-F1
#
_cell.length_a   1.000
_cell.length_b   1.000
_cell.length_c   1.000
_cell.angle_alpha   90.00
_cell.angle_beta   90.00
_cell.angle_gamma   90.00
#
_symmetry.space_group_name_H-M   'P 1'
#
loop_
_entity.id
_entity.type
_entity.pdbx_description
1 polymer ?
#
loop_
_entity_poly.entity_id
_entity_poly.type
_entity_poly.pdbx_seq_one_letter_code
_entity_poly.pdbx_strand_id
1 'polypeptide(L)'
;MLQHMEEAKTNELDEEFVEEVVNAVKSIYSQLPLKYISSSVMKGISFAKFLEDVIECMNSSETSILLSIPDEYESIIRSIVQELIKESIEKYEERMKNLMNEEVKLPRVPIRHPTDNHILTVVRSFN
;
A
#
# COMPACT_ATOMS: atom_id res chain seq x y z
N MET A 1 1.49 -43.09 -16.35
CA MET A 1 0.98 -41.85 -16.97
C MET A 1 0.85 -40.72 -15.95
N LEU A 2 0.13 -40.90 -14.83
CA LEU A 2 0.00 -39.87 -13.77
C LEU A 2 1.33 -39.30 -13.25
N GLN A 3 2.39 -40.11 -13.13
CA GLN A 3 3.70 -39.67 -12.63
C GLN A 3 4.47 -38.73 -13.58
N HIS A 4 4.03 -38.56 -14.83
CA HIS A 4 4.65 -37.69 -15.83
C HIS A 4 3.62 -36.76 -16.49
N MET A 5 2.53 -36.44 -15.78
CA MET A 5 1.42 -35.66 -16.32
C MET A 5 1.84 -34.22 -16.70
N GLU A 6 2.91 -33.71 -16.10
CA GLU A 6 3.51 -32.42 -16.46
C GLU A 6 4.17 -32.38 -17.85
N GLU A 7 4.58 -33.55 -18.37
CA GLU A 7 5.20 -33.69 -19.69
C GLU A 7 4.18 -34.02 -20.79
N ALA A 8 2.96 -34.42 -20.40
CA ALA A 8 1.91 -34.83 -21.32
C ALA A 8 1.42 -33.64 -22.15
N LYS A 9 1.20 -33.88 -23.45
CA LYS A 9 0.58 -32.86 -24.31
C LYS A 9 -0.92 -32.79 -24.04
N THR A 10 -1.51 -31.62 -24.25
CA THR A 10 -2.96 -31.41 -24.02
C THR A 10 -3.84 -32.40 -24.81
N ASN A 11 -3.44 -32.79 -26.01
CA ASN A 11 -4.17 -33.76 -26.84
C ASN A 11 -3.98 -35.23 -26.41
N GLU A 12 -3.13 -35.49 -25.43
CA GLU A 12 -2.91 -36.80 -24.80
C GLU A 12 -3.69 -36.90 -23.47
N LEU A 13 -4.32 -35.80 -23.04
CA LEU A 13 -5.16 -35.73 -21.86
C LEU A 13 -6.62 -35.98 -22.22
N ASP A 14 -7.38 -36.43 -21.22
CA ASP A 14 -8.82 -36.59 -21.33
C ASP A 14 -9.51 -35.24 -21.63
N GLU A 15 -10.45 -35.24 -22.57
CA GLU A 15 -11.10 -34.01 -23.04
C GLU A 15 -11.94 -33.34 -21.93
N GLU A 16 -12.63 -34.14 -21.10
CA GLU A 16 -13.42 -33.64 -19.97
C GLU A 16 -12.50 -33.00 -18.92
N PHE A 17 -11.37 -33.63 -18.61
CA PHE A 17 -10.35 -33.05 -17.73
C PHE A 17 -9.83 -31.70 -18.25
N VAL A 18 -9.51 -31.61 -19.54
CA VAL A 18 -9.03 -30.36 -20.14
C VAL A 18 -10.11 -29.27 -20.06
N GLU A 19 -11.36 -29.61 -20.35
CA GLU A 19 -12.49 -28.68 -20.24
C GLU A 19 -12.66 -28.16 -18.80
N GLU A 20 -12.64 -29.05 -17.81
CA GLU A 20 -12.76 -28.67 -16.39
C GLU A 20 -11.63 -27.74 -15.94
N VAL A 21 -10.38 -28.05 -16.29
CA VAL A 21 -9.23 -27.21 -15.93
C VAL A 21 -9.34 -25.84 -16.58
N VAL A 22 -9.70 -25.77 -17.87
CA VAL A 22 -9.91 -24.49 -18.57
C VAL A 22 -11.02 -23.67 -17.91
N ASN A 23 -12.13 -24.32 -17.54
CA ASN A 23 -13.24 -23.64 -16.88
C ASN A 23 -12.88 -23.17 -15.46
N ALA A 24 -12.15 -23.97 -14.70
CA ALA A 24 -11.65 -23.59 -13.38
C ALA A 24 -10.70 -22.39 -13.46
N VAL A 25 -9.75 -22.41 -14.40
CA VAL A 25 -8.84 -21.29 -14.65
C VAL A 25 -9.63 -20.03 -15.01
N LYS A 26 -10.56 -20.11 -15.97
CA LYS A 26 -11.42 -18.97 -16.32
C LYS A 26 -12.19 -18.45 -15.12
N SER A 27 -12.74 -19.34 -14.29
CA SER A 27 -13.47 -18.97 -13.07
C SER A 27 -12.59 -18.17 -12.11
N ILE A 28 -11.37 -18.64 -11.83
CA ILE A 28 -10.41 -17.96 -10.95
C ILE A 28 -10.04 -16.58 -11.49
N TYR A 29 -9.70 -16.50 -12.77
CA TYR A 29 -9.28 -15.22 -13.39
C TYR A 29 -10.43 -14.26 -13.65
N SER A 30 -11.67 -14.74 -13.76
CA SER A 30 -12.85 -13.89 -13.95
C SER A 30 -13.15 -13.01 -12.74
N GLN A 31 -12.72 -13.44 -11.55
CA GLN A 31 -12.98 -12.77 -10.28
C GLN A 31 -11.72 -12.71 -9.44
N LEU A 32 -10.60 -12.23 -9.99
CA LEU A 32 -9.36 -12.09 -9.24
C LEU A 32 -9.50 -10.94 -8.23
N PRO A 33 -9.77 -11.20 -6.93
CA PRO A 33 -9.99 -10.12 -5.99
C PRO A 33 -8.67 -9.41 -5.73
N LEU A 34 -8.71 -8.09 -5.62
CA LEU A 34 -7.55 -7.35 -5.15
C LEU A 34 -7.24 -7.74 -3.71
N LYS A 35 -5.95 -7.88 -3.39
CA LYS A 35 -5.50 -8.06 -2.01
C LYS A 35 -5.54 -6.71 -1.31
N TYR A 36 -6.12 -6.66 -0.11
CA TYR A 36 -6.17 -5.45 0.71
C TYR A 36 -5.38 -5.64 2.01
N ILE A 37 -4.80 -4.55 2.49
CA ILE A 37 -4.36 -4.38 3.87
C ILE A 37 -5.21 -3.25 4.44
N SER A 38 -6.02 -3.55 5.46
CA SER A 38 -7.02 -2.61 5.96
C SER A 38 -7.92 -2.14 4.80
N SER A 39 -8.03 -0.82 4.57
CA SER A 39 -8.83 -0.22 3.50
C SER A 39 -8.06 0.05 2.20
N SER A 40 -6.77 -0.27 2.15
CA SER A 40 -5.89 0.04 1.01
C SER A 40 -5.57 -1.21 0.19
N VAL A 41 -5.59 -1.07 -1.14
CA VAL A 41 -5.12 -2.12 -2.05
C VAL A 41 -3.62 -2.34 -1.80
N MET A 42 -3.25 -3.59 -1.54
CA MET A 42 -1.87 -4.00 -1.32
C MET A 42 -1.11 -3.94 -2.65
N LYS A 43 -0.08 -3.09 -2.72
CA LYS A 43 0.84 -3.04 -3.86
C LYS A 43 1.91 -4.13 -3.73
N GLY A 44 2.57 -4.46 -4.84
CA GLY A 44 3.66 -5.45 -4.84
C GLY A 44 4.80 -5.13 -3.86
N ILE A 45 5.15 -3.85 -3.71
CA ILE A 45 6.18 -3.40 -2.75
C ILE A 45 5.74 -3.67 -1.30
N SER A 46 4.48 -3.33 -0.97
CA SER A 46 3.91 -3.59 0.35
C SER A 46 3.78 -5.09 0.65
N PHE A 47 3.49 -5.90 -0.37
CA PHE A 47 3.49 -7.36 -0.25
C PHE A 47 4.88 -7.94 0.00
N ALA A 48 5.91 -7.44 -0.69
CA ALA A 48 7.29 -7.85 -0.43
C ALA A 48 7.71 -7.54 1.02
N LYS A 49 7.35 -6.34 1.51
CA LYS A 49 7.61 -5.97 2.91
C LYS A 49 6.86 -6.85 3.91
N PHE A 50 5.59 -7.19 3.62
CA PHE A 50 4.83 -8.15 4.41
C PHE A 50 5.54 -9.49 4.54
N LEU A 51 6.04 -10.05 3.43
CA LEU A 51 6.74 -11.33 3.45
C LEU A 51 8.05 -11.25 4.26
N GLU A 52 8.80 -10.14 4.13
CA GLU A 52 10.00 -9.91 4.93
C GLU A 52 9.68 -9.89 6.42
N ASP A 53 8.67 -9.11 6.83
CA ASP A 53 8.28 -8.97 8.24
C ASP A 53 7.80 -10.32 8.83
N VAL A 54 7.01 -11.09 8.05
CA VAL A 54 6.56 -12.43 8.44
C VAL A 54 7.75 -13.38 8.62
N ILE A 55 8.68 -13.41 7.66
CA ILE A 55 9.85 -14.30 7.70
C ILE A 55 10.79 -13.92 8.86
N GLU A 56 11.01 -12.64 9.10
CA GLU A 56 11.81 -12.14 10.23
C GLU A 56 11.19 -12.58 11.57
N CYS A 57 9.87 -12.41 11.72
CA CYS A 57 9.14 -12.86 12.89
C CYS A 57 9.24 -14.38 13.10
N MET A 58 9.04 -15.18 12.03
CA MET A 58 9.18 -16.64 12.07
C MET A 58 10.58 -17.11 12.50
N ASN A 59 11.63 -16.40 12.07
CA ASN A 59 13.01 -16.76 12.35
C ASN A 59 13.52 -16.24 13.71
N SER A 60 12.77 -15.35 14.37
CA SER A 60 13.12 -14.84 15.70
C SER A 60 12.74 -15.86 16.79
N SER A 61 13.74 -16.29 17.59
CA SER A 61 13.55 -17.36 18.59
C SER A 61 12.63 -17.01 19.75
N GLU A 62 12.33 -15.72 19.96
CA GLU A 62 11.46 -15.23 21.03
C GLU A 62 10.00 -15.03 20.61
N THR A 63 9.72 -14.87 19.29
CA THR A 63 8.42 -14.43 18.76
C THR A 63 7.80 -15.37 17.74
N SER A 64 8.41 -16.53 17.46
CA SER A 64 7.89 -17.53 16.51
C SER A 64 6.47 -18.06 16.82
N ILE A 65 6.01 -17.89 18.07
CA ILE A 65 4.67 -18.28 18.55
C ILE A 65 3.65 -17.11 18.46
N LEU A 66 4.11 -15.90 18.13
CA LEU A 66 3.36 -14.64 18.19
C LEU A 66 3.21 -13.97 16.81
N LEU A 67 3.17 -14.74 15.71
CA LEU A 67 2.74 -14.20 14.42
C LEU A 67 1.30 -13.67 14.54
N SER A 68 1.20 -12.36 14.63
CA SER A 68 -0.04 -11.64 14.76
C SER A 68 -0.20 -10.80 13.51
N ILE A 69 -1.00 -11.31 12.57
CA ILE A 69 -1.35 -10.65 11.30
C ILE A 69 -1.62 -9.13 11.47
N PRO A 70 -2.30 -8.66 12.54
CA PRO A 70 -2.43 -7.23 12.84
C PRO A 70 -1.10 -6.45 12.98
N ASP A 71 -0.08 -7.02 13.61
CA ASP A 71 1.19 -6.38 13.92
C ASP A 71 2.05 -6.24 12.65
N GLU A 72 2.07 -7.25 11.77
CA GLU A 72 2.74 -7.13 10.47
C GLU A 72 2.00 -6.14 9.54
N TYR A 73 0.67 -6.05 9.63
CA TYR A 73 -0.07 -5.00 8.94
C TYR A 73 0.22 -3.60 9.48
N GLU A 74 0.46 -3.44 10.77
CA GLU A 74 0.84 -2.15 11.35
C GLU A 74 2.20 -1.67 10.79
N SER A 75 3.18 -2.56 10.71
CA SER A 75 4.49 -2.29 10.07
C SER A 75 4.33 -1.77 8.64
N ILE A 76 3.48 -2.44 7.84
CA ILE A 76 3.25 -2.06 6.44
C ILE A 76 2.50 -0.74 6.34
N ILE A 77 1.46 -0.53 7.14
CA ILE A 77 0.72 0.73 7.18
C ILE A 77 1.67 1.88 7.48
N ARG A 78 2.57 1.70 8.45
CA ARG A 78 3.59 2.70 8.81
C ARG A 78 4.53 2.99 7.66
N SER A 79 4.99 1.95 6.95
CA SER A 79 5.85 2.10 5.77
C SER A 79 5.15 2.88 4.65
N ILE A 80 3.90 2.53 4.32
CA ILE A 80 3.10 3.21 3.29
C ILE A 80 2.90 4.69 3.66
N VAL A 81 2.58 4.97 4.93
CA VAL A 81 2.38 6.36 5.40
C VAL A 81 3.66 7.19 5.24
N GLN A 82 4.82 6.64 5.55
CA GLN A 82 6.10 7.34 5.37
C GLN A 82 6.38 7.67 3.90
N GLU A 83 6.10 6.73 3.00
CA GLU A 83 6.27 6.93 1.55
C GLU A 83 5.31 8.02 1.03
N LEU A 84 4.05 8.01 1.47
CA LEU A 84 3.05 9.02 1.09
C LEU A 84 3.38 10.42 1.62
N ILE A 85 3.90 10.52 2.84
CA ILE A 85 4.37 11.79 3.41
C ILE A 85 5.51 12.34 2.56
N LYS A 86 6.51 11.51 2.25
CA LYS A 86 7.64 11.90 1.41
C LYS A 86 7.19 12.39 0.04
N GLU A 87 6.34 11.62 -0.65
CA GLU A 87 5.79 12.00 -1.97
C GLU A 87 5.00 13.32 -1.90
N SER A 88 4.25 13.53 -0.82
CA SER A 88 3.47 14.75 -0.62
C SER A 88 4.35 15.98 -0.42
N ILE A 89 5.45 15.84 0.33
CA ILE A 89 6.45 16.90 0.53
C ILE A 89 7.12 17.23 -0.81
N GLU A 90 7.59 16.22 -1.54
CA GLU A 90 8.23 16.41 -2.85
C GLU A 90 7.31 17.14 -3.84
N LYS A 91 6.03 16.75 -3.91
CA LYS A 91 5.03 17.44 -4.75
C LYS A 91 4.79 18.88 -4.33
N TYR A 92 4.78 19.17 -3.02
CA TYR A 92 4.63 20.53 -2.53
C TYR A 92 5.83 21.39 -2.92
N GLU A 93 7.04 20.90 -2.69
CA GLU A 93 8.29 21.59 -3.03
C GLU A 93 8.41 21.86 -4.53
N GLU A 94 8.06 20.88 -5.37
CA GLU A 94 8.04 21.03 -6.83
C GLU A 94 7.05 22.14 -7.25
N ARG A 95 5.82 22.12 -6.72
CA ARG A 95 4.84 23.17 -7.00
C ARG A 95 5.31 24.54 -6.57
N MET A 96 5.89 24.64 -5.37
CA MET A 96 6.41 25.92 -4.85
C MET A 96 7.58 26.43 -5.69
N LYS A 97 8.48 25.55 -6.14
CA LYS A 97 9.58 25.90 -7.03
C LYS A 97 9.06 26.39 -8.38
N ASN A 98 8.07 25.73 -8.96
CA ASN A 98 7.46 26.14 -10.24
C ASN A 98 6.80 27.53 -10.11
N LEU A 99 6.03 27.76 -9.05
CA LEU A 99 5.40 29.05 -8.77
C LEU A 99 6.41 30.18 -8.51
N MET A 100 7.59 29.87 -7.96
CA MET A 100 8.67 30.84 -7.74
C MET A 100 9.45 31.16 -9.02
N ASN A 101 9.44 30.25 -10.00
CA ASN A 101 10.16 30.38 -11.28
C ASN A 101 9.30 30.99 -12.38
N GLU A 102 7.97 30.89 -12.31
CA GLU A 102 7.07 31.74 -13.09
C GLU A 102 7.25 33.18 -12.61
N GLU A 103 7.43 34.16 -13.52
CA GLU A 103 7.62 35.60 -13.22
C GLU A 103 6.45 36.27 -12.48
N VAL A 104 5.53 35.49 -11.91
CA VAL A 104 4.53 35.97 -10.97
C VAL A 104 5.25 36.26 -9.65
N LYS A 105 5.53 37.54 -9.41
CA LYS A 105 5.88 38.05 -8.07
C LYS A 105 4.74 37.72 -7.12
N LEU A 106 4.75 36.52 -6.53
CA LEU A 106 3.83 36.17 -5.47
C LEU A 106 4.05 37.18 -4.34
N PRO A 107 3.01 37.93 -3.93
CA PRO A 107 3.14 38.84 -2.82
C PRO A 107 3.57 38.02 -1.60
N ARG A 108 4.73 38.35 -1.02
CA ARG A 108 5.09 37.84 0.30
C ARG A 108 4.03 38.33 1.26
N VAL A 109 3.06 37.47 1.57
CA VAL A 109 2.12 37.73 2.66
C VAL A 109 2.95 37.61 3.94
N PRO A 110 3.12 38.69 4.72
CA PRO A 110 3.82 38.59 5.99
C PRO A 110 3.05 37.61 6.88
N ILE A 111 3.74 36.58 7.37
CA ILE A 111 3.21 35.73 8.43
C ILE A 111 3.05 36.65 9.64
N ARG A 112 1.83 37.14 9.89
CA ARG A 112 1.52 37.78 11.16
C ARG A 112 1.64 36.68 12.21
N HIS A 113 2.73 36.68 12.97
CA HIS A 113 2.76 35.95 14.23
C HIS A 113 1.53 36.41 15.01
N PRO A 114 0.64 35.50 15.44
CA PRO A 114 -0.49 35.89 16.26
C PRO A 114 0.11 36.49 17.54
N THR A 115 -0.02 37.80 17.71
CA THR A 115 0.17 38.40 19.02
C THR A 115 -0.93 37.84 19.92
N ASP A 116 -0.56 37.54 21.18
CA ASP A 116 -1.31 36.71 22.13
C ASP A 116 -2.80 37.10 22.33
N ASN A 117 -3.20 38.31 21.91
CA ASN A 117 -4.59 38.77 21.96
C ASN A 117 -5.54 38.12 20.94
N HIS A 118 -5.06 37.55 19.83
CA HIS A 118 -5.96 36.92 18.85
C HIS A 118 -6.36 35.48 19.19
N ILE A 119 -5.55 34.75 19.97
CA ILE A 119 -5.90 33.39 20.43
C ILE A 119 -7.11 33.43 21.38
N LEU A 120 -7.21 34.47 22.21
CA LEU A 120 -8.33 34.64 23.15
C LEU A 120 -9.69 34.89 22.48
N THR A 121 -9.73 35.39 21.24
CA THR A 121 -10.99 35.68 20.55
C THR A 121 -11.58 34.44 19.86
N VAL A 122 -10.73 33.55 19.34
CA VAL A 122 -11.17 32.30 18.69
C VAL A 122 -11.66 31.29 19.72
N VAL A 123 -11.04 31.19 20.90
CA VAL A 123 -11.48 30.24 21.95
C VAL A 123 -12.85 30.63 22.56
N ARG A 124 -13.23 31.92 22.55
CA ARG A 124 -14.54 32.37 23.06
C ARG A 124 -15.71 32.19 22.09
N SER A 125 -15.46 31.84 20.83
CA SER A 125 -16.52 31.60 19.84
C SER A 125 -16.94 30.12 19.74
N PHE A 126 -16.34 29.24 20.56
CA PHE A 126 -16.66 27.81 20.61
C PHE A 126 -17.19 27.34 21.99
N ASN A 127 -17.61 28.26 22.86
CA ASN A 127 -18.39 27.96 24.07
C ASN A 127 -19.74 28.68 24.02
#